data_AF-A0A2E9SWF0-F1
#
_entry.id   AF-A0A2E9SWF0-F1
#
_cell.length_a   1.000
_cell.length_b   1.000
_cell.length_c   1.000
_cell.angle_alpha   90.00
_cell.angle_beta   90.00
_cell.angle_gamma   90.00
#
_symmetry.space_group_name_H-M   'P 1'
#
loop_
_entity.id
_entity.type
_entity.pdbx_description
1 polymer ?
#
loop_
_entity_poly.entity_id
_entity_poly.type
_entity_poly.pdbx_seq_one_letter_code
_entity_poly.pdbx_strand_id
1 'polypeptide(L)'
;MELYKFRWNVARAKYLDDLQANGLIRWASMQIWNKQGKSQLGWLFEYSDPEAYKKCQPIFKQMEADFGDIEMQLTAYRGVVLEEHISKS
;
A
#
# COMPACT_ATOMS: atom_id res chain seq x y z
N MET A 1 1.97 15.98 -3.17
CA MET A 1 2.16 14.95 -2.12
C MET A 1 1.06 15.00 -1.06
N GLU A 2 0.72 16.18 -0.52
CA GLU A 2 -0.37 16.28 0.49
C GLU A 2 -1.75 15.87 -0.04
N LEU A 3 -2.11 16.24 -1.28
CA LEU A 3 -3.36 15.77 -1.91
C LEU A 3 -3.41 14.24 -2.03
N TYR A 4 -2.29 13.61 -2.40
CA TYR A 4 -2.19 12.16 -2.47
C TYR A 4 -2.41 11.54 -1.09
N LYS A 5 -1.74 12.04 -0.04
CA LYS A 5 -1.92 11.54 1.33
C LYS A 5 -3.36 11.67 1.80
N PHE A 6 -4.01 12.79 1.48
CA PHE A 6 -5.43 13.01 1.78
C PHE A 6 -6.33 11.99 1.06
N ARG A 7 -6.20 11.84 -0.28
CA ARG A 7 -6.98 10.86 -1.06
C ARG A 7 -6.71 9.44 -0.58
N TRP A 8 -5.47 9.11 -0.23
CA TRP A 8 -5.10 7.83 0.37
C TRP A 8 -5.80 7.59 1.69
N ASN A 9 -5.84 8.58 2.59
CA ASN A 9 -6.54 8.43 3.87
C ASN A 9 -8.04 8.17 3.70
N VAL A 10 -8.69 8.85 2.76
CA VAL A 10 -10.11 8.65 2.45
C VAL A 10 -10.35 7.25 1.90
N ALA A 11 -9.60 6.86 0.86
CA ALA A 11 -9.75 5.56 0.24
C ALA A 11 -9.41 4.42 1.22
N ARG A 12 -8.35 4.59 2.02
CA ARG A 12 -7.96 3.66 3.07
C ARG A 12 -9.08 3.42 4.08
N ALA A 13 -9.74 4.47 4.55
CA ALA A 13 -10.85 4.34 5.48
C ALA A 13 -12.06 3.58 4.88
N LYS A 14 -12.23 3.64 3.56
CA LYS A 14 -13.31 2.95 2.84
C LYS A 14 -13.03 1.47 2.58
N TYR A 15 -11.78 1.11 2.24
CA TYR A 15 -11.44 -0.22 1.73
C TYR A 15 -10.60 -1.09 2.68
N LEU A 16 -10.11 -0.54 3.81
CA LEU A 16 -9.23 -1.28 4.73
C LEU A 16 -9.85 -2.59 5.21
N ASP A 17 -11.10 -2.55 5.66
CA ASP A 17 -11.77 -3.72 6.25
C ASP A 17 -11.91 -4.84 5.22
N ASP A 18 -12.27 -4.50 3.97
CA ASP A 18 -12.35 -5.45 2.86
C ASP A 18 -10.98 -6.04 2.50
N LEU A 19 -9.93 -5.23 2.49
CA LEU A 19 -8.56 -5.68 2.25
C LEU A 19 -8.11 -6.67 3.34
N GLN A 20 -8.39 -6.36 4.61
CA GLN A 20 -8.08 -7.25 5.74
C GLN A 20 -8.88 -8.55 5.67
N ALA A 21 -10.17 -8.48 5.35
CA ALA A 21 -11.01 -9.67 5.16
C ALA A 21 -10.50 -10.58 4.02
N ASN A 22 -9.77 -10.02 3.05
CA ASN A 22 -9.16 -10.73 1.93
C ASN A 22 -7.70 -11.16 2.17
N GLY A 23 -7.16 -10.93 3.38
CA GLY A 23 -5.85 -11.44 3.80
C GLY A 23 -4.71 -10.43 3.74
N LEU A 24 -4.99 -9.12 3.68
CA LEU A 24 -3.98 -8.09 3.99
C LEU A 24 -3.70 -8.11 5.51
N ILE A 25 -2.47 -8.44 5.91
CA ILE A 25 -2.09 -8.59 7.33
C ILE A 25 -1.40 -7.34 7.89
N ARG A 26 -0.68 -6.59 7.05
CA ARG A 26 -0.02 -5.36 7.45
C ARG A 26 0.11 -4.41 6.27
N TRP A 27 0.06 -3.12 6.57
CA TRP A 27 0.60 -2.10 5.68
C TRP A 27 1.62 -1.23 6.40
N ALA A 28 2.40 -0.49 5.61
CA ALA A 28 3.08 0.70 6.07
C ALA A 28 3.21 1.70 4.92
N SER A 29 3.05 2.99 5.22
CA SER A 29 3.42 4.08 4.31
C SER A 29 4.66 4.78 4.83
N MET A 30 5.59 5.12 3.95
CA MET A 30 6.83 5.79 4.32
C MET A 30 7.14 6.95 3.37
N GLN A 31 7.72 8.02 3.94
CA GLN A 31 8.33 9.09 3.15
C GLN A 31 9.80 8.75 2.92
N ILE A 32 10.23 8.74 1.66
CA ILE A 32 11.62 8.46 1.30
C ILE A 32 12.45 9.73 1.55
N TRP A 33 13.33 9.69 2.54
CA TRP A 33 14.06 10.85 3.03
C TRP A 33 15.41 11.07 2.33
N ASN A 34 16.00 10.03 1.74
CA ASN A 34 17.38 10.06 1.24
C ASN A 34 17.53 10.49 -0.22
N LYS A 35 16.47 11.00 -0.86
CA LYS A 35 16.51 11.54 -2.23
C LYS A 35 16.19 13.03 -2.22
N GLN A 36 17.24 13.86 -2.16
CA GLN A 36 17.09 15.31 -2.21
C GLN A 36 16.34 15.76 -3.48
N GLY A 37 15.42 16.72 -3.31
CA GLY A 37 14.63 17.29 -4.40
C GLY A 37 13.51 16.41 -4.96
N LYS A 38 13.30 15.18 -4.44
CA LYS A 38 12.22 14.30 -4.89
C LYS A 38 11.22 14.04 -3.77
N SER A 39 9.94 14.29 -4.07
CA SER A 39 8.83 13.85 -3.22
C SER A 39 8.48 12.41 -3.55
N GLN A 40 9.12 11.46 -2.87
CA GLN A 40 8.88 10.03 -3.08
C GLN A 40 8.27 9.39 -1.83
N LEU A 41 7.24 8.57 -2.04
CA LEU A 41 6.58 7.77 -1.02
C LEU A 41 6.81 6.28 -1.32
N GLY A 42 6.76 5.46 -0.28
CA GLY A 42 6.80 4.01 -0.37
C GLY A 42 5.61 3.39 0.37
N TRP A 43 5.17 2.23 -0.13
CA TRP A 43 4.15 1.41 0.52
C TRP A 43 4.66 0.00 0.67
N LEU A 44 4.40 -0.58 1.84
CA LEU A 44 4.55 -1.98 2.11
C LEU A 44 3.16 -2.55 2.34
N PHE A 45 2.85 -3.66 1.67
CA PHE A 45 1.65 -4.45 1.90
C PHE A 45 2.09 -5.88 2.10
N GLU A 46 1.76 -6.44 3.25
CA GLU A 46 2.01 -7.83 3.59
C GLU A 46 0.69 -8.58 3.56
N TYR A 47 0.71 -9.77 2.98
CA TYR A 47 -0.46 -10.62 2.79
C TYR A 47 -0.22 -11.97 3.44
N SER A 48 -1.29 -12.66 3.82
CA SER A 48 -1.21 -14.01 4.39
C SER A 48 -0.60 -15.03 3.43
N ASP A 49 -0.87 -14.87 2.12
CA ASP A 49 -0.41 -15.76 1.06
C ASP A 49 -0.52 -15.09 -0.33
N PRO A 50 0.02 -15.71 -1.41
CA PRO A 50 -0.08 -15.16 -2.76
C PRO A 50 -1.51 -15.06 -3.32
N GLU A 51 -2.46 -15.85 -2.84
CA GLU A 51 -3.87 -15.76 -3.26
C GLU A 51 -4.58 -14.57 -2.59
N ALA A 52 -4.26 -14.27 -1.33
CA ALA A 52 -4.72 -13.05 -0.64
C ALA A 52 -4.29 -11.79 -1.39
N TYR A 53 -3.04 -11.76 -1.88
CA TYR A 53 -2.58 -10.69 -2.78
C TYR A 53 -3.51 -10.56 -4.02
N LYS A 54 -3.82 -11.67 -4.70
CA LYS A 54 -4.69 -11.67 -5.90
C LYS A 54 -6.10 -11.18 -5.58
N LYS A 55 -6.68 -11.61 -4.45
CA LYS A 55 -8.01 -11.17 -3.98
C LYS A 55 -8.05 -9.67 -3.66
N CYS A 56 -6.94 -9.11 -3.16
CA CYS A 56 -6.84 -7.68 -2.89
C CYS A 56 -6.66 -6.82 -4.16
N GLN A 57 -6.12 -7.36 -5.27
CA GLN A 57 -5.85 -6.56 -6.48
C GLN A 57 -7.09 -5.87 -7.09
N PRO A 58 -8.26 -6.52 -7.20
CA PRO A 58 -9.48 -5.83 -7.65
C PRO A 58 -9.88 -4.65 -6.77
N ILE A 59 -9.71 -4.78 -5.45
CA ILE A 59 -10.03 -3.72 -4.48
C ILE A 59 -9.06 -2.55 -4.67
N PHE A 60 -7.76 -2.83 -4.82
CA PHE A 60 -6.77 -1.79 -5.14
C PHE A 60 -7.06 -1.07 -6.46
N LYS A 61 -7.53 -1.77 -7.50
CA LYS A 61 -7.93 -1.12 -8.76
C LYS A 61 -9.11 -0.16 -8.58
N GLN A 62 -10.09 -0.52 -7.74
CA GLN A 62 -11.20 0.38 -7.39
C GLN A 62 -10.69 1.57 -6.58
N MET A 63 -9.83 1.31 -5.61
CA MET A 63 -9.17 2.32 -4.80
C MET A 63 -8.42 3.32 -5.68
N GLU A 64 -7.61 2.85 -6.63
CA GLU A 64 -6.87 3.64 -7.63
C GLU A 64 -7.81 4.49 -8.50
N ALA A 65 -8.94 3.95 -8.94
CA ALA A 65 -9.94 4.73 -9.68
C ALA A 65 -10.50 5.90 -8.84
N ASP A 66 -10.66 5.72 -7.53
CA ASP A 66 -11.07 6.79 -6.60
C ASP A 66 -9.97 7.85 -6.37
N PHE A 67 -8.70 7.56 -6.68
CA PHE A 67 -7.62 8.56 -6.64
C PHE A 67 -7.70 9.60 -7.77
N GLY A 68 -8.51 9.36 -8.81
CA GLY A 68 -8.71 10.29 -9.92
C GLY A 68 -7.47 10.49 -10.78
N ASP A 69 -7.11 11.76 -10.98
CA ASP A 69 -6.18 12.28 -11.99
C ASP A 69 -4.74 12.51 -11.51
N ILE A 70 -4.33 11.89 -10.39
CA ILE A 70 -2.96 12.05 -9.90
C ILE A 70 -2.00 11.23 -10.76
N GLU A 71 -1.17 11.92 -11.53
CA GLU A 71 -0.08 11.27 -12.26
C GLU A 71 0.99 10.77 -11.30
N MET A 72 1.23 9.46 -11.30
CA MET A 72 2.22 8.80 -10.47
C MET A 72 3.05 7.83 -11.31
N GLN A 73 4.36 7.87 -11.12
CA GLN A 73 5.24 6.80 -11.58
C GLN A 73 5.35 5.74 -10.48
N LEU A 74 4.73 4.57 -10.73
CA LEU A 74 4.68 3.46 -9.79
C LEU A 74 5.66 2.36 -10.20
N THR A 75 6.47 1.93 -9.25
CA THR A 75 7.29 0.72 -9.38
C THR A 75 6.94 -0.20 -8.22
N ALA A 76 6.48 -1.41 -8.53
CA ALA A 76 6.06 -2.40 -7.54
C ALA A 76 6.97 -3.64 -7.58
N TYR A 77 7.40 -4.07 -6.40
CA TYR A 77 8.15 -5.32 -6.21
C TYR A 77 7.30 -6.29 -5.40
N ARG A 78 7.40 -7.58 -5.72
CA ARG A 78 6.63 -8.65 -5.08
C ARG A 78 7.58 -9.78 -4.74
N GLY A 79 7.41 -10.37 -3.56
CA GLY A 79 8.27 -11.45 -3.07
C GLY A 79 7.57 -12.26 -1.99
N VAL A 80 8.26 -13.32 -1.56
CA VAL A 80 7.85 -14.17 -0.45
C VAL A 80 8.79 -13.88 0.72
N VAL A 81 8.24 -13.79 1.93
CA VAL A 81 9.04 -13.61 3.15
C VAL A 81 9.87 -14.88 3.38
N LEU A 82 11.19 -14.73 3.45
CA LEU A 82 12.12 -15.83 3.74
C LEU A 82 12.49 -15.88 5.23
N GLU A 83 12.59 -14.70 5.85
CA GLU A 83 12.93 -14.52 7.25
C GLU A 83 12.28 -13.22 7.74
N GLU A 84 11.75 -13.24 8.97
CA GLU A 84 11.18 -12.06 9.63
C GLU A 84 11.66 -12.00 11.08
N HIS A 85 12.01 -10.81 11.53
CA HIS A 85 12.29 -10.52 12.93
C HIS A 85 11.39 -9.39 13.44
N ILE A 86 10.61 -9.67 14.48
CA ILE A 86 9.75 -8.69 15.14
C ILE A 86 10.36 -8.34 16.49
N SER A 87 10.79 -7.09 16.64
CA SER A 87 11.31 -6.59 17.91
C SER A 87 10.21 -6.59 18.97
N LYS A 88 10.54 -6.98 20.20
CA LYS A 88 9.62 -6.88 21.34
C LYS A 88 9.59 -5.44 21.82
N SER A 89 8.41 -4.83 21.79
CA SER A 89 8.12 -3.51 22.37
C SER A 89 8.07 -3.55 23.89
#